data_AF-B9J675-F1
#
_entry.id   AF-B9J675-F1
#
_cell.length_a   1.000
_cell.length_b   1.000
_cell.length_c   1.000
_cell.angle_alpha   90.00
_cell.angle_beta   90.00
_cell.angle_gamma   90.00
#
_symmetry.space_group_name_H-M   'P 1'
#
loop_
_entity.id
_entity.type
_entity.pdbx_description
1 polymer ?
#
loop_
_entity_poly.entity_id
_entity_poly.type
_entity_poly.pdbx_seq_one_letter_code
_entity_poly.pdbx_strand_id
1 'polypeptide(L)'
;MKKVILAGALGIAVLSGMNLPGAEAPKASAATTNLDIQEVTKYYSMSSYEVSQKESFNLNKGEELTVFVQNSGFPISYTVFDADNQVIGTYNANSPYGRVFKAQKDGNISVQFQAGVNSSYMKKMNYTAKFAVSKLNQQ
;
A
#
# COMPACT_ATOMS: atom_id res chain seq x y z
N MET A 1 -12.19 -51.56 -15.24
CA MET A 1 -13.14 -50.52 -15.64
C MET A 1 -14.25 -50.40 -14.61
N LYS A 2 -14.41 -49.22 -13.98
CA LYS A 2 -15.67 -48.50 -13.68
C LYS A 2 -15.34 -47.36 -12.71
N LYS A 3 -15.64 -46.13 -13.15
CA LYS A 3 -15.60 -44.88 -12.37
C LYS A 3 -16.84 -44.83 -11.45
N VAL A 4 -16.85 -43.95 -10.44
CA VAL A 4 -17.98 -43.05 -10.04
C VAL A 4 -17.67 -42.34 -8.69
N ILE A 5 -17.46 -41.00 -8.71
CA ILE A 5 -18.28 -39.87 -8.14
C ILE A 5 -18.07 -39.67 -6.62
N LEU A 6 -17.34 -38.64 -6.14
CA LEU A 6 -17.69 -37.23 -5.89
C LEU A 6 -18.80 -37.01 -4.83
N ALA A 7 -18.44 -36.47 -3.65
CA ALA A 7 -19.18 -35.47 -2.87
C ALA A 7 -18.54 -35.31 -1.48
N GLY A 8 -17.62 -34.35 -1.32
CA GLY A 8 -17.19 -33.89 -0.01
C GLY A 8 -18.15 -32.80 0.46
N ALA A 9 -19.08 -33.15 1.35
CA ALA A 9 -20.04 -32.22 1.92
C ALA A 9 -19.35 -31.16 2.80
N LEU A 10 -19.65 -29.88 2.54
CA LEU A 10 -19.35 -28.77 3.43
C LEU A 10 -20.35 -28.81 4.60
N GLY A 11 -19.92 -29.40 5.72
CA GLY A 11 -20.67 -29.32 6.98
C GLY A 11 -20.51 -27.95 7.62
N ILE A 12 -21.52 -27.09 7.49
CA ILE A 12 -21.68 -25.91 8.34
C ILE A 12 -22.23 -26.40 9.68
N ALA A 13 -21.36 -26.48 10.69
CA ALA A 13 -21.78 -26.67 12.07
C ALA A 13 -22.01 -25.30 12.71
N VAL A 14 -23.28 -24.89 12.81
CA VAL A 14 -23.70 -23.80 13.68
C VAL A 14 -23.76 -24.36 15.10
N LEU A 15 -22.75 -24.11 15.93
CA LEU A 15 -22.90 -24.31 17.37
C LEU A 15 -23.33 -22.99 18.01
N SER A 16 -24.64 -22.84 18.17
CA SER A 16 -25.24 -21.93 19.12
C SER A 16 -25.25 -22.56 20.51
N GLY A 17 -24.69 -21.84 21.48
CA GLY A 17 -25.03 -21.95 22.89
C GLY A 17 -24.08 -22.78 23.75
N MET A 18 -23.34 -22.11 24.64
CA MET A 18 -23.49 -22.21 26.09
C MET A 18 -22.38 -21.35 26.73
N ASN A 19 -22.75 -20.34 27.53
CA ASN A 19 -21.78 -19.66 28.39
C ASN A 19 -21.40 -20.63 29.52
N LEU A 20 -20.22 -21.26 29.42
CA LEU A 20 -19.57 -21.93 30.55
C LEU A 20 -18.86 -20.88 31.41
N PRO A 21 -19.15 -20.77 32.72
CA PRO A 21 -18.28 -20.05 33.64
C PRO A 21 -17.02 -20.90 33.85
N GLY A 22 -15.86 -20.40 33.41
CA GLY A 22 -14.57 -21.03 33.74
C GLY A 22 -13.69 -21.44 32.57
N ALA A 23 -13.93 -20.97 31.35
CA ALA A 23 -12.93 -21.01 30.29
C ALA A 23 -12.28 -19.63 30.18
N GLU A 24 -11.11 -19.44 30.79
CA GLU A 24 -10.22 -18.35 30.39
C GLU A 24 -9.86 -18.60 28.93
N ALA A 25 -10.57 -17.92 28.02
CA ALA A 25 -10.10 -17.75 26.67
C ALA A 25 -8.66 -17.21 26.79
N PRO A 26 -7.66 -17.81 26.14
CA PRO A 26 -6.38 -17.15 26.03
C PRO A 26 -6.71 -15.83 25.37
N LYS A 27 -6.59 -14.73 26.13
CA LYS A 27 -6.55 -13.39 25.54
C LYS A 27 -5.36 -13.47 24.59
N ALA A 28 -5.64 -13.73 23.32
CA ALA A 28 -4.76 -13.36 22.25
C ALA A 28 -4.63 -11.84 22.43
N SER A 29 -3.61 -11.46 23.19
CA SER A 29 -3.17 -10.10 23.27
C SER A 29 -2.86 -9.76 21.82
N ALA A 30 -3.73 -8.98 21.20
CA ALA A 30 -3.36 -8.25 20.01
C ALA A 30 -2.19 -7.39 20.48
N ALA A 31 -0.97 -7.88 20.26
CA ALA A 31 0.22 -7.11 20.54
C ALA A 31 0.04 -5.84 19.75
N THR A 32 -0.26 -4.75 20.45
CA THR A 32 -0.24 -3.41 19.89
C THR A 32 1.21 -3.17 19.52
N THR A 33 1.60 -3.57 18.32
CA THR A 33 2.82 -3.07 17.70
C THR A 33 2.66 -1.56 17.73
N ASN A 34 3.41 -0.90 18.61
CA ASN A 34 3.50 0.55 18.61
C ASN A 34 3.99 0.91 17.21
N LEU A 35 3.13 1.51 16.39
CA LEU A 35 3.47 1.98 15.06
C LEU A 35 3.75 3.47 15.19
N ASP A 36 4.96 3.88 14.83
CA ASP A 36 5.26 5.29 14.64
C ASP A 36 4.97 5.65 13.18
N ILE A 37 4.09 6.62 12.96
CA ILE A 37 3.66 7.03 11.62
C ILE A 37 4.26 8.39 11.32
N GLN A 38 5.18 8.43 10.36
CA GLN A 38 5.75 9.65 9.83
C GLN A 38 5.10 10.02 8.50
N GLU A 39 4.53 11.22 8.41
CA GLU A 39 3.88 11.69 7.20
C GLU A 39 4.66 12.81 6.51
N VAL A 40 4.73 12.76 5.18
CA VAL A 40 5.34 13.79 4.33
C VAL A 40 4.40 14.12 3.19
N THR A 41 4.09 15.40 3.01
CA THR A 41 3.29 15.89 1.87
C THR A 41 4.18 16.66 0.90
N LYS A 42 4.06 16.36 -0.39
CA LYS A 42 4.80 16.97 -1.50
C LYS A 42 3.85 17.50 -2.55
N TYR A 43 4.21 18.64 -3.12
CA TYR A 43 3.46 19.31 -4.19
C TYR A 43 4.27 19.22 -5.48
N TYR A 44 3.63 18.77 -6.55
CA TYR A 44 4.27 18.58 -7.86
C TYR A 44 3.63 19.47 -8.91
N SER A 45 4.44 19.88 -9.89
CA SER A 45 4.01 20.64 -11.07
C SER A 45 4.76 20.15 -12.31
N MET A 46 4.15 19.23 -13.04
CA MET A 46 4.81 18.49 -14.12
C MET A 46 4.27 18.87 -15.50
N SER A 47 5.16 19.01 -16.48
CA SER A 47 4.80 19.11 -17.89
C SER A 47 4.39 17.74 -18.44
N SER A 48 3.71 17.71 -19.59
CA SER A 48 3.42 16.44 -20.30
C SER A 48 4.69 15.63 -20.52
N TYR A 49 4.62 14.32 -20.29
CA TYR A 49 5.74 13.36 -20.42
C TYR A 49 6.91 13.56 -19.45
N GLU A 50 6.83 14.53 -18.53
CA GLU A 50 7.86 14.72 -17.51
C GLU A 50 7.91 13.51 -16.57
N VAL A 51 9.10 13.18 -16.10
CA VAL A 51 9.33 12.15 -15.09
C VAL A 51 9.98 12.83 -13.89
N SER A 52 9.43 12.62 -12.69
CA SER A 52 9.96 13.22 -11.47
C SER A 52 11.27 12.55 -11.05
N GLN A 53 11.97 13.20 -10.11
CA GLN A 53 12.96 12.49 -9.30
C GLN A 53 12.28 11.43 -8.43
N LYS A 54 13.07 10.46 -7.96
CA LYS A 54 12.60 9.44 -7.02
C LYS A 54 12.52 10.03 -5.62
N GLU A 55 11.34 9.99 -5.01
CA GLU A 55 11.20 10.15 -3.57
C GLU A 55 11.57 8.82 -2.91
N SER A 56 12.54 8.82 -2.00
CA SER A 56 13.04 7.58 -1.39
C SER A 56 12.84 7.62 0.12
N PHE A 57 12.31 6.53 0.66
CA PHE A 57 12.04 6.37 2.07
C PHE A 57 12.82 5.17 2.56
N ASN A 58 13.62 5.34 3.61
CA ASN A 58 14.36 4.25 4.22
C ASN A 58 13.44 3.46 5.16
N LEU A 59 13.28 2.17 4.89
CA LEU A 59 12.43 1.25 5.65
C LEU A 59 13.21 0.01 6.06
N ASN A 60 12.94 -0.49 7.26
CA ASN A 60 13.33 -1.83 7.68
C ASN A 60 12.34 -2.87 7.14
N LYS A 61 12.77 -4.11 7.06
CA LYS A 61 11.91 -5.24 6.69
C LYS A 61 10.67 -5.27 7.58
N GLY A 62 9.50 -5.29 6.94
CA GLY A 62 8.22 -5.34 7.63
C GLY A 62 7.56 -3.98 7.87
N GLU A 63 8.30 -2.88 7.74
CA GLU A 63 7.74 -1.52 7.74
C GLU A 63 7.00 -1.23 6.43
N GLU A 64 6.13 -0.22 6.46
CA GLU A 64 5.21 0.06 5.36
C GLU A 64 5.28 1.51 4.88
N LEU A 65 5.30 1.70 3.57
CA LEU A 65 5.10 2.99 2.91
C LEU A 65 3.69 3.03 2.33
N THR A 66 2.91 4.04 2.68
CA THR A 66 1.62 4.31 2.05
C THR A 66 1.71 5.54 1.15
N VAL A 67 1.28 5.40 -0.10
CA VAL A 67 1.26 6.46 -1.10
C VAL A 67 -0.17 6.89 -1.35
N PHE A 68 -0.47 8.17 -1.08
CA PHE A 68 -1.73 8.82 -1.41
C PHE A 68 -1.46 9.89 -2.46
N VAL A 69 -2.23 9.90 -3.54
CA VAL A 69 -2.10 10.95 -4.56
C VAL A 69 -3.43 11.65 -4.72
N GLN A 70 -3.44 12.95 -4.43
CA GLN A 70 -4.55 13.85 -4.70
C GLN A 70 -4.31 14.52 -6.04
N ASN A 71 -5.06 14.09 -7.04
CA ASN A 71 -4.91 14.49 -8.43
C ASN A 71 -6.27 14.88 -9.01
N SER A 72 -6.35 16.07 -9.58
CA SER A 72 -7.56 16.63 -10.20
C SER A 72 -7.79 16.13 -11.63
N GLY A 73 -7.71 14.82 -11.85
CA GLY A 73 -8.04 14.19 -13.14
C GLY A 73 -6.95 14.23 -14.21
N PHE A 74 -5.73 14.62 -13.86
CA PHE A 74 -4.59 14.55 -14.78
C PHE A 74 -4.14 13.10 -14.99
N PRO A 75 -3.64 12.75 -16.20
CA PRO A 75 -3.10 11.42 -16.47
C PRO A 75 -1.71 11.28 -15.85
N ILE A 76 -1.64 11.16 -14.52
CA ILE A 76 -0.40 10.90 -13.79
C ILE A 76 -0.35 9.42 -13.43
N SER A 77 0.81 8.81 -13.60
CA SER A 77 1.12 7.48 -13.07
C SER A 77 2.30 7.57 -12.11
N TYR A 78 2.45 6.60 -11.22
CA TYR A 78 3.64 6.45 -10.41
C TYR A 78 4.12 5.01 -10.41
N THR A 79 5.45 4.85 -10.41
CA THR A 79 6.13 3.57 -10.30
C THR A 79 6.80 3.49 -8.94
N VAL A 80 6.66 2.34 -8.29
CA VAL A 80 7.28 2.06 -6.99
C VAL A 80 8.39 1.05 -7.20
N PHE A 81 9.53 1.33 -6.57
CA PHE A 81 10.73 0.54 -6.62
C PHE A 81 11.04 0.01 -5.21
N ASP A 82 11.50 -1.23 -5.12
CA ASP A 82 12.02 -1.79 -3.87
C ASP A 82 13.46 -1.32 -3.60
N ALA A 83 14.04 -1.87 -2.52
CA ALA A 83 15.41 -1.58 -2.08
C ALA A 83 16.51 -2.02 -3.06
N ASP A 84 16.22 -2.91 -4.01
CA ASP A 84 17.12 -3.27 -5.10
C ASP A 84 16.90 -2.42 -6.35
N ASN A 85 16.04 -1.39 -6.25
CA ASN A 85 15.62 -0.56 -7.35
C ASN A 85 14.82 -1.33 -8.43
N GLN A 86 14.23 -2.47 -8.05
CA GLN A 86 13.37 -3.26 -8.92
C GLN A 86 11.94 -2.75 -8.85
N VAL A 87 11.25 -2.73 -9.99
CA VAL A 87 9.86 -2.27 -10.06
C VAL A 87 8.95 -3.27 -9.35
N ILE A 88 8.24 -2.82 -8.31
CA ILE A 88 7.22 -3.60 -7.60
C ILE A 88 5.79 -3.22 -8.00
N GLY A 89 5.63 -2.17 -8.81
CA GLY A 89 4.38 -1.88 -9.49
C GLY A 89 4.30 -0.47 -10.06
N THR A 90 3.40 -0.29 -11.03
CA THR A 90 3.08 1.00 -11.64
C THR A 90 1.57 1.21 -11.57
N TYR A 91 1.16 2.40 -11.15
CA TYR A 91 -0.22 2.70 -10.80
C TYR A 91 -0.65 4.04 -11.37
N ASN A 92 -1.91 4.11 -11.81
CA ASN A 92 -2.53 5.38 -12.13
C ASN A 92 -2.83 6.16 -10.84
N ALA A 93 -2.53 7.45 -10.84
CA ALA A 93 -2.73 8.36 -9.74
C ALA A 93 -4.11 9.03 -9.76
N ASN A 94 -5.13 8.35 -10.30
CA ASN A 94 -6.52 8.82 -10.36
C ASN A 94 -7.41 8.21 -9.25
N SER A 95 -6.84 7.34 -8.42
CA SER A 95 -7.53 6.72 -7.29
C SER A 95 -7.33 7.56 -6.02
N PRO A 96 -8.40 7.93 -5.29
CA PRO A 96 -8.29 8.63 -4.01
C PRO A 96 -7.78 7.72 -2.88
N TYR A 97 -7.73 6.40 -3.10
CA TYR A 97 -7.28 5.44 -2.10
C TYR A 97 -5.76 5.38 -2.02
N GLY A 98 -5.24 5.38 -0.79
CA GLY A 98 -3.83 5.13 -0.52
C GLY A 98 -3.46 3.68 -0.82
N ARG A 99 -2.26 3.48 -1.35
CA ARG A 99 -1.70 2.15 -1.60
C ARG A 99 -0.54 1.89 -0.65
N VAL A 100 -0.59 0.74 0.01
CA VAL A 100 0.42 0.31 1.00
C VAL A 100 1.45 -0.60 0.33
N PHE A 101 2.72 -0.36 0.64
CA PHE A 101 3.87 -1.11 0.17
C PHE A 101 4.70 -1.55 1.37
N LYS A 102 4.78 -2.85 1.60
CA LYS A 102 5.55 -3.42 2.71
C LYS A 102 6.97 -3.77 2.26
N ALA A 103 7.96 -3.27 2.98
CA ALA A 103 9.36 -3.57 2.72
C ALA A 103 9.66 -5.06 2.98
N GLN A 104 10.15 -5.76 1.95
CA GLN A 104 10.52 -7.18 2.05
C GLN A 104 11.91 -7.40 2.65
N LYS A 105 12.72 -6.33 2.67
CA LYS A 105 14.06 -6.26 3.23
C LYS A 105 14.39 -4.81 3.60
N ASP A 106 15.47 -4.62 4.33
CA ASP A 106 15.95 -3.30 4.71
C ASP A 106 16.45 -2.52 3.48
N GLY A 107 16.13 -1.23 3.43
CA GLY A 107 16.58 -0.32 2.38
C GLY A 107 15.50 0.65 1.94
N ASN A 108 15.72 1.31 0.80
CA ASN A 108 14.82 2.35 0.35
C ASN A 108 13.67 1.78 -0.47
N ILE A 109 12.43 2.14 -0.14
CA ILE A 109 11.34 2.10 -1.12
C ILE A 109 11.28 3.47 -1.79
N SER A 110 11.27 3.48 -3.12
CA SER A 110 11.25 4.72 -3.89
C SER A 110 10.00 4.85 -4.74
N VAL A 111 9.49 6.07 -4.91
CA VAL A 111 8.34 6.39 -5.73
C VAL A 111 8.75 7.42 -6.77
N GLN A 112 8.42 7.16 -8.04
CA GLN A 112 8.67 8.07 -9.15
C GLN A 112 7.38 8.33 -9.91
N PHE A 113 7.07 9.60 -10.15
CA PHE A 113 5.91 9.99 -10.93
C PHE A 113 6.26 10.20 -12.38
N GLN A 114 5.31 9.89 -13.25
CA GLN A 114 5.36 10.16 -14.67
C GLN A 114 4.06 10.82 -15.10
N ALA A 115 4.23 11.96 -15.76
CA ALA A 115 3.17 12.70 -16.39
C ALA A 115 2.81 12.08 -17.74
N GLY A 116 1.52 11.86 -17.98
CA GLY A 116 0.97 11.51 -19.27
C GLY A 116 0.77 12.71 -20.18
N VAL A 117 -0.10 12.56 -21.18
CA VAL A 117 -0.40 13.61 -22.16
C VAL A 117 -1.40 14.59 -21.57
N ASN A 118 -1.00 15.85 -21.37
CA ASN A 118 -1.94 16.92 -21.02
C ASN A 118 -2.39 17.72 -22.25
N SER A 119 -3.47 18.48 -22.08
CA SER A 119 -3.96 19.45 -23.06
C SER A 119 -2.93 20.53 -23.38
N SER A 120 -2.89 21.00 -24.62
CA SER A 120 -2.07 22.15 -25.04
C SER A 120 -2.43 23.45 -24.31
N TYR A 121 -3.64 23.55 -23.73
CA TYR A 121 -4.07 24.70 -22.93
C TYR A 121 -3.54 24.65 -21.49
N MET A 122 -3.25 23.45 -20.96
CA MET A 122 -2.77 23.27 -19.59
C MET A 122 -1.28 22.87 -19.60
N LYS A 123 -0.41 23.87 -19.46
CA LYS A 123 1.05 23.67 -19.54
C LYS A 123 1.62 22.80 -18.42
N LYS A 124 0.99 22.79 -17.24
CA LYS A 124 1.43 22.07 -16.04
C LYS A 124 0.28 21.32 -15.38
N MET A 125 0.58 20.11 -14.93
CA MET A 125 -0.28 19.25 -14.13
C MET A 125 0.16 19.37 -12.68
N ASN A 126 -0.70 19.98 -11.86
CA ASN A 126 -0.43 20.16 -10.44
C ASN A 126 -1.18 19.10 -9.65
N TYR A 127 -0.46 18.42 -8.76
CA TYR A 127 -1.04 17.41 -7.88
C TYR A 127 -0.23 17.32 -6.59
N THR A 128 -0.83 16.71 -5.58
CA THR A 128 -0.21 16.53 -4.26
C THR A 128 -0.03 15.04 -4.01
N ALA A 129 1.14 14.64 -3.52
CA ALA A 129 1.36 13.30 -2.99
C ALA A 129 1.64 13.36 -1.50
N LYS A 130 0.96 12.52 -0.73
CA LYS A 130 1.22 12.29 0.68
C LYS A 130 1.78 10.89 0.86
N PHE A 131 2.87 10.81 1.60
CA PHE A 131 3.57 9.59 1.96
C PHE A 131 3.46 9.38 3.46
N ALA A 132 3.02 8.19 3.88
CA ALA A 132 3.00 7.82 5.29
C ALA A 132 3.89 6.60 5.49
N VAL A 133 4.93 6.73 6.30
CA VAL A 133 5.83 5.64 6.67
C VAL A 133 5.42 5.13 8.04
N SER A 134 5.02 3.86 8.11
CA SER A 134 4.69 3.17 9.35
C SER A 134 5.89 2.36 9.79
N LYS A 135 6.57 2.81 10.84
CA LYS A 135 7.76 2.17 11.40
C LYS A 135 7.40 1.22 12.53
N LEU A 136 8.13 0.12 12.59
CA LEU A 136 8.03 -0.81 13.72
C LEU A 136 8.80 -0.18 14.88
N ASN A 137 8.09 0.18 15.95
CA ASN A 137 8.75 0.74 17.12
C ASN A 137 9.53 -0.39 17.82
N GLN A 138 10.86 -0.30 17.78
CA GLN A 138 11.75 -1.21 18.48
C GLN A 138 11.79 -0.73 19.94
N GLN A 139 10.96 -1.34 20.79
CA GLN A 139 11.11 -1.21 22.24
C GLN A 139 12.32 -2.02 22.73
#